data_AF-A0A061EIK8-F1
#
_entry.id   AF-A0A061EIK8-F1
#
_cell.length_a   1.000
_cell.length_b   1.000
_cell.length_c   1.000
_cell.angle_alpha   90.00
_cell.angle_beta   90.00
_cell.angle_gamma   90.00
#
_symmetry.space_group_name_H-M   'P 1'
#
loop_
_entity.id
_entity.type
_entity.pdbx_description
1 polymer ?
#
loop_
_entity_poly.entity_id
_entity_poly.type
_entity_poly.pdbx_seq_one_letter_code
_entity_poly.pdbx_strand_id
1 'polypeptide(L)'
;MLINSWTNKLASELNIPNISFLVVNAKTVASWWINDLDVMPECYRELHLGCIRSWGFIFNLFTELDSESLQVIQEEFIKHDRIWAVGPLLLIKSISNGHTVRGGPSTVPQDQVIVWLDSCHVDKSVVYVGFGTQIRLTKQQIKAVASSLAESEVRFIWAVRSNRSIVDHFENTKLLVDELGVAIRVCEGLESVPDATKLARILTRLT
;
A
#
# COMPACT_ATOMS: atom_id res chain seq x y z
N MET A 1 10.75 5.51 0.62
CA MET A 1 10.27 5.97 1.93
C MET A 1 11.40 6.79 2.53
N LEU A 2 11.25 8.11 2.58
CA LEU A 2 12.26 8.97 3.19
C LEU A 2 12.06 8.85 4.71
N ILE A 3 12.99 8.14 5.35
CA ILE A 3 13.03 7.88 6.78
C ILE A 3 13.82 9.05 7.38
N ASN A 4 13.13 10.12 7.79
CA ASN A 4 13.78 11.39 8.14
C ASN A 4 13.95 11.57 9.67
N SER A 5 14.91 10.87 10.26
CA SER A 5 15.25 11.00 11.70
C SER A 5 15.77 12.39 12.08
N TRP A 6 16.38 13.13 11.15
CA TRP A 6 16.94 14.47 11.39
C TRP A 6 15.91 15.50 11.87
N THR A 7 14.64 15.34 11.48
CA THR A 7 13.55 16.26 11.86
C THR A 7 13.30 16.27 13.37
N ASN A 8 13.48 15.12 14.03
CA ASN A 8 13.37 15.01 15.49
C ASN A 8 14.50 15.78 16.20
N LYS A 9 15.72 15.65 15.68
CA LYS A 9 16.88 16.39 16.21
C LYS A 9 16.70 17.90 16.04
N LEU A 10 16.27 18.33 14.85
CA LEU A 10 16.00 19.74 14.59
C LEU A 10 14.91 20.30 15.52
N ALA A 11 13.79 19.58 15.69
CA ALA A 11 12.71 20.02 16.56
C ALA A 11 13.18 20.18 18.01
N SER A 12 14.03 19.27 18.49
CA SER A 12 14.66 19.36 19.81
C SER A 12 15.57 20.59 19.94
N GLU A 13 16.46 20.83 18.97
CA GLU A 13 17.36 22.00 18.95
C GLU A 13 16.60 23.33 18.92
N LEU A 14 15.44 23.37 18.26
CA LEU A 14 14.57 24.54 18.19
C LEU A 14 13.57 24.64 19.35
N ASN A 15 13.54 23.66 20.25
CA ASN A 15 12.56 23.55 21.34
C ASN A 15 11.09 23.59 20.86
N ILE A 16 10.80 22.87 19.78
CA ILE A 16 9.45 22.78 19.18
C ILE A 16 8.91 21.35 19.38
N PRO A 17 7.62 21.17 19.75
CA PRO A 17 6.99 19.87 19.80
C PRO A 17 7.00 19.17 18.43
N ASN A 18 7.49 17.94 18.37
CA ASN A 18 7.44 17.08 17.19
C ASN A 18 6.34 16.02 17.31
N ILE A 19 5.56 15.84 16.25
CA ILE A 19 4.60 14.74 16.15
C ILE A 19 5.09 13.76 15.08
N SER A 20 5.31 12.51 15.46
CA SER A 20 5.73 11.47 14.51
C SER A 20 4.52 10.84 13.83
N PHE A 21 4.60 10.62 12.52
CA PHE A 21 3.53 9.99 11.76
C PHE A 21 3.96 8.61 11.27
N LEU A 22 3.34 7.55 11.83
CA LEU A 22 3.65 6.16 11.51
C LEU A 22 2.65 5.62 10.49
N VAL A 23 3.19 5.24 9.33
CA VAL A 23 2.45 4.60 8.22
C VAL A 23 2.47 3.07 8.28
N VAL A 24 3.13 2.51 9.28
CA VAL A 24 3.18 1.08 9.57
C VAL A 24 2.14 0.76 10.64
N ASN A 25 1.52 -0.41 10.58
CA ASN A 25 0.53 -0.83 11.58
C ASN A 25 1.16 -0.93 12.98
N ALA A 26 0.34 -0.80 14.02
CA ALA A 26 0.84 -0.75 15.40
C ALA A 26 1.44 -2.09 15.83
N LYS A 27 0.91 -3.21 15.36
CA LYS A 27 1.42 -4.55 15.69
C LYS A 27 2.88 -4.76 15.26
N THR A 28 3.20 -4.39 14.03
CA THR A 28 4.56 -4.47 13.48
C THR A 28 5.49 -3.53 14.23
N VAL A 29 5.05 -2.31 14.55
CA VAL A 29 5.85 -1.36 15.34
C VAL A 29 6.13 -1.89 16.74
N ALA A 30 5.11 -2.42 17.43
CA ALA A 30 5.27 -3.03 18.76
C ALA A 30 6.26 -4.20 18.71
N SER A 31 6.11 -5.10 17.73
CA SER A 31 7.02 -6.22 17.54
C SER A 31 8.47 -5.77 17.35
N TRP A 32 8.69 -4.76 16.51
CA TRP A 32 10.02 -4.20 16.29
C TRP A 32 10.60 -3.56 17.54
N TRP A 33 9.79 -2.80 18.27
CA TRP A 33 10.25 -2.10 19.48
C TRP A 33 10.61 -3.06 20.61
N ILE A 34 9.88 -4.18 20.74
CA ILE A 34 10.12 -5.21 21.75
C ILE A 34 11.32 -6.09 21.39
N ASN A 35 11.36 -6.59 20.16
CA ASN A 35 12.25 -7.69 19.82
C ASN A 35 13.50 -7.26 19.06
N ASP A 36 13.40 -6.20 18.25
CA ASP A 36 14.39 -5.90 17.22
C ASP A 36 15.11 -4.56 17.43
N LEU A 37 14.60 -3.68 18.29
CA LEU A 37 15.04 -2.28 18.38
C LEU A 37 16.55 -2.13 18.60
N ASP A 38 17.14 -2.99 19.41
CA ASP A 38 18.57 -2.95 19.74
C ASP A 38 19.47 -3.62 18.70
N VAL A 39 18.91 -4.48 17.84
CA VAL A 39 19.63 -5.18 16.77
C VAL A 39 19.38 -4.57 15.38
N MET A 40 18.47 -3.59 15.29
CA MET A 40 18.19 -2.85 14.06
C MET A 40 19.41 -2.04 13.60
N PRO A 41 19.63 -1.91 12.27
CA PRO A 41 20.65 -1.00 11.76
C PRO A 41 20.42 0.43 12.26
N GLU A 42 21.50 1.16 12.54
CA GLU A 42 21.47 2.46 13.21
C GLU A 42 20.46 3.45 12.59
N CYS A 43 20.38 3.52 11.27
CA CYS A 43 19.44 4.41 10.58
C CYS A 43 17.96 4.10 10.87
N TYR A 44 17.59 2.83 11.04
CA TYR A 44 16.24 2.41 11.43
C TYR A 44 16.01 2.59 12.92
N ARG A 45 17.01 2.24 13.74
CA ARG A 45 16.94 2.41 15.19
C ARG A 45 16.73 3.88 15.57
N GLU A 46 17.47 4.81 14.97
CA GLU A 46 17.32 6.25 15.22
C GLU A 46 15.95 6.79 14.77
N LEU A 47 15.35 6.25 13.71
CA LEU A 47 13.96 6.59 13.35
C LEU A 47 13.00 6.21 14.49
N HIS A 48 13.06 4.96 14.96
CA HIS A 48 12.14 4.45 15.96
C HIS A 48 12.34 5.12 17.32
N LEU A 49 13.59 5.32 17.76
CA LEU A 49 13.88 6.09 18.97
C LEU A 49 13.40 7.53 18.87
N GLY A 50 13.51 8.14 17.69
CA GLY A 50 12.95 9.46 17.41
C GLY A 50 11.43 9.50 17.60
N CYS A 51 10.72 8.46 17.14
CA CYS A 51 9.28 8.33 17.37
C CYS A 51 8.93 8.19 18.86
N ILE A 52 9.63 7.30 19.58
CA ILE A 52 9.42 7.05 21.01
C ILE A 52 9.64 8.33 21.84
N ARG A 53 10.65 9.13 21.46
CA ARG A 53 11.01 10.39 22.14
C ARG A 53 10.22 11.61 21.67
N SER A 54 9.35 11.46 20.66
CA SER A 54 8.60 12.59 20.14
C SER A 54 7.56 13.10 21.14
N TRP A 55 7.07 14.33 20.94
CA TRP A 55 6.02 14.87 21.80
C TRP A 55 4.75 14.03 21.74
N GLY A 56 4.44 13.46 20.59
CA GLY A 56 3.35 12.51 20.41
C GLY A 56 3.43 11.86 19.05
N PHE A 57 2.59 10.87 18.79
CA PHE A 57 2.58 10.25 17.47
C PHE A 57 1.22 9.75 17.02
N ILE A 58 1.10 9.70 15.70
CA ILE A 58 -0.12 9.40 14.99
C ILE A 58 0.11 8.12 14.19
N PHE A 59 -0.80 7.17 14.35
CA PHE A 59 -0.91 6.02 13.47
C PHE A 59 -1.97 6.24 12.40
N ASN A 60 -1.64 5.87 11.17
CA ASN A 60 -2.62 5.72 10.10
C ASN A 60 -3.39 4.39 10.21
N LEU A 61 -4.10 4.20 11.33
CA LEU A 61 -5.00 3.08 11.60
C LEU A 61 -6.14 3.55 12.52
N PHE A 62 -7.15 2.71 12.73
CA PHE A 62 -8.22 2.95 13.69
C PHE A 62 -8.06 2.01 14.89
N THR A 63 -8.45 2.48 16.08
CA THR A 63 -8.15 1.83 17.36
C THR A 63 -8.60 0.38 17.41
N GLU A 64 -9.77 0.07 16.87
CA GLU A 64 -10.38 -1.26 16.89
C GLU A 64 -9.59 -2.31 16.10
N LEU A 65 -8.70 -1.88 15.19
CA LEU A 65 -7.88 -2.79 14.39
C LEU A 65 -6.72 -3.38 15.19
N ASP A 66 -6.07 -2.57 16.02
CA ASP A 66 -4.79 -2.91 16.69
C ASP A 66 -4.77 -2.42 18.16
N SER A 67 -5.91 -2.46 18.86
CA SER A 67 -6.06 -1.92 20.22
C SER A 67 -5.03 -2.49 21.21
N GLU A 68 -4.83 -3.80 21.19
CA GLU A 68 -3.83 -4.48 22.04
C GLU A 68 -2.41 -3.98 21.77
N SER A 69 -2.06 -3.79 20.51
CA SER A 69 -0.70 -3.32 20.14
C SER A 69 -0.50 -1.85 20.50
N LEU A 70 -1.54 -1.02 20.36
CA LEU A 70 -1.51 0.37 20.82
C LEU A 70 -1.33 0.46 22.34
N GLN A 71 -2.01 -0.41 23.10
CA GLN A 71 -1.88 -0.47 24.55
C GLN A 71 -0.47 -0.88 24.97
N VAL A 72 0.08 -1.96 24.39
CA VAL A 72 1.47 -2.38 24.64
C VAL A 72 2.45 -1.26 24.34
N ILE A 73 2.26 -0.57 23.20
CA ILE A 73 3.10 0.59 22.84
C ILE A 73 3.03 1.67 23.93
N GLN A 74 1.82 2.02 24.38
CA GLN A 74 1.58 3.06 25.37
C GLN A 74 2.16 2.70 26.75
N GLU A 75 2.05 1.45 27.18
CA GLU A 75 2.51 0.99 28.50
C GLU A 75 4.02 0.81 28.57
N GLU A 76 4.63 0.25 27.51
CA GLU A 76 6.04 -0.17 27.54
C GLU A 76 7.02 0.89 27.03
N PHE A 77 6.61 1.75 26.08
CA PHE A 77 7.54 2.61 25.35
C PHE A 77 7.32 4.10 25.57
N ILE A 78 6.10 4.54 25.87
CA ILE A 78 5.79 5.97 25.96
C ILE A 78 5.59 6.41 27.42
N LYS A 79 6.03 7.62 27.73
CA LYS A 79 5.78 8.29 29.03
C LYS A 79 4.61 9.27 28.99
N HIS A 80 3.76 9.20 27.97
CA HIS A 80 2.66 10.12 27.73
C HIS A 80 1.48 9.43 27.02
N ASP A 81 0.32 10.06 27.08
CA ASP A 81 -0.96 9.61 26.51
C ASP A 81 -1.22 10.11 25.07
N ARG A 82 -0.29 10.88 24.50
CA ARG A 82 -0.39 11.50 23.17
C ARG A 82 -0.13 10.52 22.01
N ILE A 83 -0.97 9.50 21.93
CA ILE A 83 -1.04 8.52 20.85
C ILE A 83 -2.41 8.63 20.17
N TRP A 84 -2.43 8.76 18.84
CA TRP A 84 -3.67 8.91 18.09
C TRP A 84 -3.76 7.94 16.92
N ALA A 85 -4.84 7.17 16.87
CA ALA A 85 -5.23 6.37 15.73
C ALA A 85 -6.23 7.19 14.88
N VAL A 86 -5.80 7.72 13.74
CA VAL A 86 -6.61 8.64 12.91
C VAL A 86 -6.96 8.07 11.53
N GLY A 87 -6.71 6.78 11.36
CA GLY A 87 -6.91 6.07 10.10
C GLY A 87 -8.32 5.49 9.92
N PRO A 88 -8.58 4.88 8.76
CA PRO A 88 -7.70 4.86 7.59
C PRO A 88 -7.73 6.23 6.88
N LEU A 89 -6.58 6.90 6.84
CA LEU A 89 -6.41 8.17 6.14
C LEU A 89 -6.44 7.89 4.64
N LEU A 90 -7.54 8.29 4.04
CA LEU A 90 -7.70 8.35 2.60
C LEU A 90 -7.14 9.68 2.10
N LEU A 91 -6.37 9.66 1.03
CA LEU A 91 -5.87 10.89 0.41
C LEU A 91 -7.06 11.76 -0.03
N ILE A 92 -7.23 12.92 0.62
CA ILE A 92 -8.21 13.92 0.18
C ILE A 92 -7.68 14.48 -1.14
N LYS A 93 -8.49 14.38 -2.21
CA LYS A 93 -8.16 14.98 -3.50
C LYS A 93 -8.00 16.49 -3.29
N SER A 94 -6.80 17.03 -3.57
CA SER A 94 -6.65 18.47 -3.65
C SER A 94 -7.61 19.01 -4.70
N ILE A 95 -8.41 20.01 -4.33
CA ILE A 95 -9.38 20.69 -5.19
C ILE A 95 -8.67 21.52 -6.28
N SER A 96 -7.33 21.62 -6.25
CA SER A 96 -6.55 22.32 -7.28
C SER A 96 -6.09 21.36 -8.38
N ASN A 97 -6.82 21.28 -9.49
CA ASN A 97 -6.43 21.02 -10.91
C ASN A 97 -5.21 20.14 -11.26
N GLY A 98 -4.73 19.29 -10.37
CA GLY A 98 -3.57 18.42 -10.54
C GLY A 98 -3.91 17.08 -9.93
N HIS A 99 -4.25 16.12 -10.79
CA HIS A 99 -4.61 14.76 -10.41
C HIS A 99 -3.39 14.00 -9.82
N THR A 100 -2.96 14.31 -8.60
CA THR A 100 -2.05 13.44 -7.85
C THR A 100 -2.86 12.35 -7.17
N VAL A 101 -3.29 11.38 -7.96
CA VAL A 101 -3.99 10.17 -7.51
C VAL A 101 -2.97 9.20 -6.90
N ARG A 102 -3.34 8.46 -5.84
CA ARG A 102 -2.49 7.39 -5.30
C ARG A 102 -2.46 6.25 -6.32
N GLY A 103 -1.25 5.90 -6.75
CA GLY A 103 -1.04 5.02 -7.90
C GLY A 103 -0.82 5.85 -9.17
N GLY A 104 0.15 5.49 -10.00
CA GLY A 104 0.40 6.23 -11.24
C GLY A 104 -0.70 6.03 -12.28
N PRO A 105 -0.56 6.66 -13.46
CA PRO A 105 -1.59 6.61 -14.49
C PRO A 105 -1.89 5.16 -14.90
N SER A 106 -3.16 4.81 -15.00
CA SER A 106 -3.61 3.53 -15.56
C SER A 106 -3.53 3.60 -17.09
N THR A 107 -3.14 2.52 -17.75
CA THR A 107 -3.19 2.45 -19.22
C THR A 107 -4.56 2.07 -19.74
N VAL A 108 -5.41 1.50 -18.88
CA VAL A 108 -6.83 1.32 -19.18
C VAL A 108 -7.66 2.40 -18.49
N PRO A 109 -8.54 3.07 -19.25
CA PRO A 109 -9.48 4.04 -18.70
C PRO A 109 -10.35 3.44 -17.58
N GLN A 110 -10.60 4.24 -16.55
CA GLN A 110 -11.34 3.78 -15.36
C GLN A 110 -12.74 3.23 -15.72
N ASP A 111 -13.43 3.89 -16.64
CA ASP A 111 -14.73 3.50 -17.17
C ASP A 111 -14.72 2.11 -17.82
N GLN A 112 -13.67 1.74 -18.55
CA GLN A 112 -13.56 0.41 -19.16
C GLN A 112 -13.42 -0.70 -18.12
N VAL A 113 -12.64 -0.46 -17.05
CA VAL A 113 -12.51 -1.43 -15.94
C VAL A 113 -13.86 -1.65 -15.26
N ILE A 114 -14.64 -0.59 -15.07
CA ILE A 114 -15.98 -0.67 -14.47
C ILE A 114 -16.93 -1.45 -15.37
N VAL A 115 -16.99 -1.14 -16.67
CA VAL A 115 -17.83 -1.88 -17.62
C VAL A 115 -17.49 -3.38 -17.62
N TRP A 116 -16.21 -3.75 -17.53
CA TRP A 116 -15.84 -5.16 -17.44
C TRP A 116 -16.23 -5.80 -16.10
N LEU A 117 -16.05 -5.10 -14.98
CA LEU A 117 -16.53 -5.58 -13.69
C LEU A 117 -18.05 -5.77 -13.68
N ASP A 118 -18.81 -4.85 -14.30
CA ASP A 118 -20.27 -4.95 -14.41
C ASP A 118 -20.72 -6.12 -15.31
N SER A 119 -19.88 -6.52 -16.28
CA SER A 119 -20.11 -7.74 -17.08
C SER A 119 -19.92 -9.03 -16.28
N CYS A 120 -19.32 -8.95 -15.09
CA CYS A 120 -19.11 -10.10 -14.22
C CYS A 120 -20.37 -10.43 -13.41
N HIS A 121 -21.26 -11.27 -13.96
CA HIS A 121 -22.57 -11.59 -13.36
C HIS A 121 -22.56 -12.36 -12.01
N VAL A 122 -21.39 -12.69 -11.47
CA VAL A 122 -21.26 -13.43 -10.21
C VAL A 122 -20.58 -12.51 -9.19
N ASP A 123 -21.25 -12.29 -8.07
CA ASP A 123 -20.73 -11.45 -6.99
C ASP A 123 -19.43 -12.04 -6.43
N LYS A 124 -18.48 -11.15 -6.12
CA LYS A 124 -17.17 -11.50 -5.52
C LYS A 124 -16.40 -12.55 -6.35
N SER A 125 -16.64 -12.63 -7.66
CA SER A 125 -16.01 -13.62 -8.55
C SER A 125 -14.70 -13.19 -9.19
N VAL A 126 -14.22 -11.97 -8.91
CA VAL A 126 -13.05 -11.38 -9.56
C VAL A 126 -11.91 -11.26 -8.56
N VAL A 127 -10.74 -11.77 -8.94
CA VAL A 127 -9.52 -11.67 -8.12
C VAL A 127 -8.73 -10.43 -8.48
N TYR A 128 -8.42 -9.57 -7.51
CA TYR A 128 -7.45 -8.48 -7.69
C TYR A 128 -6.06 -8.92 -7.20
N VAL A 129 -5.04 -8.75 -8.05
CA VAL A 129 -3.65 -9.07 -7.75
C VAL A 129 -2.81 -7.79 -7.86
N GLY A 130 -2.06 -7.46 -6.81
CA GLY A 130 -1.15 -6.32 -6.82
C GLY A 130 -0.08 -6.44 -5.75
N PHE A 131 1.17 -6.15 -6.13
CA PHE A 131 2.36 -6.25 -5.26
C PHE A 131 2.80 -4.88 -4.71
N GLY A 132 1.95 -3.86 -4.82
CA GLY A 132 2.27 -2.49 -4.47
C GLY A 132 3.32 -1.86 -5.38
N THR A 133 3.80 -0.66 -5.02
CA THR A 133 4.72 0.11 -5.86
C THR A 133 6.19 -0.22 -5.61
N GLN A 134 6.54 -0.80 -4.47
CA GLN A 134 7.94 -0.98 -4.09
C GLN A 134 8.49 -2.37 -4.41
N ILE A 135 7.63 -3.39 -4.51
CA ILE A 135 8.06 -4.77 -4.76
C ILE A 135 8.29 -4.96 -6.26
N ARG A 136 9.41 -5.61 -6.60
CA ARG A 136 9.74 -6.05 -7.96
C ARG A 136 9.80 -7.56 -8.00
N LEU A 137 8.95 -8.17 -8.80
CA LEU A 137 8.97 -9.61 -9.02
C LEU A 137 10.05 -10.00 -10.04
N THR A 138 10.68 -11.15 -9.84
CA THR A 138 11.56 -11.76 -10.83
C THR A 138 10.75 -12.28 -12.03
N LYS A 139 11.40 -12.54 -13.17
CA LYS A 139 10.74 -13.13 -14.34
C LYS A 139 10.06 -14.46 -14.02
N GLN A 140 10.73 -15.30 -13.22
CA GLN A 140 10.19 -16.60 -12.79
C GLN A 140 8.94 -16.44 -11.92
N GLN A 141 8.94 -15.46 -11.00
CA GLN A 141 7.77 -15.15 -10.16
C GLN A 141 6.60 -14.61 -10.99
N ILE A 142 6.87 -13.71 -11.95
CA ILE A 142 5.83 -13.21 -12.87
C ILE A 142 5.23 -14.38 -13.67
N LYS A 143 6.07 -15.25 -14.23
CA LYS A 143 5.61 -16.44 -14.96
C LYS A 143 4.76 -17.35 -14.08
N ALA A 144 5.19 -17.62 -12.85
CA ALA A 144 4.45 -18.47 -11.92
C ALA A 144 3.06 -17.88 -11.60
N VAL A 145 2.97 -16.58 -11.33
CA VAL A 145 1.67 -15.90 -11.09
C VAL A 145 0.79 -15.92 -12.34
N ALA A 146 1.37 -15.68 -13.52
CA ALA A 146 0.64 -15.72 -14.78
C ALA A 146 0.07 -17.12 -15.08
N SER A 147 0.89 -18.17 -14.94
CA SER A 147 0.48 -19.56 -15.12
C SER A 147 -0.60 -19.95 -14.12
N SER A 148 -0.45 -19.61 -12.83
CA SER A 148 -1.46 -19.93 -11.82
C SER A 148 -2.80 -19.24 -12.09
N LEU A 149 -2.77 -18.00 -12.58
CA LEU A 149 -4.00 -17.27 -12.91
C LEU A 149 -4.70 -17.89 -14.13
N ALA A 150 -3.95 -18.29 -15.16
CA ALA A 150 -4.49 -19.00 -16.32
C ALA A 150 -5.16 -20.33 -15.92
N GLU A 151 -4.47 -21.14 -15.11
CA GLU A 151 -4.94 -22.45 -14.66
C GLU A 151 -6.12 -22.36 -13.69
N SER A 152 -6.27 -21.24 -12.98
CA SER A 152 -7.36 -21.08 -12.01
C SER A 152 -8.73 -20.83 -12.64
N GLU A 153 -8.78 -20.48 -13.93
CA GLU A 153 -10.00 -20.13 -14.67
C GLU A 153 -10.85 -19.01 -14.03
N VAL A 154 -10.30 -18.30 -13.04
CA VAL A 154 -10.97 -17.15 -12.43
C VAL A 154 -10.80 -15.92 -13.29
N ARG A 155 -11.77 -15.00 -13.24
CA ARG A 155 -11.58 -13.65 -13.77
C ARG A 155 -10.69 -12.86 -12.83
N PHE A 156 -9.75 -12.09 -13.37
CA PHE A 156 -8.84 -11.32 -12.53
C PHE A 156 -8.45 -9.96 -13.10
N ILE A 157 -8.06 -9.08 -12.18
CA ILE A 157 -7.39 -7.81 -12.42
C ILE A 157 -5.98 -7.93 -11.85
N TRP A 158 -4.95 -7.88 -12.68
CA TRP A 158 -3.57 -7.91 -12.22
C TRP A 158 -2.84 -6.60 -12.51
N ALA A 159 -2.49 -5.87 -11.45
CA ALA A 159 -1.68 -4.67 -11.53
C ALA A 159 -0.19 -5.04 -11.65
N VAL A 160 0.32 -5.00 -12.88
CA VAL A 160 1.71 -5.32 -13.23
C VAL A 160 2.48 -4.06 -13.61
N ARG A 161 3.67 -3.86 -13.03
CA ARG A 161 4.60 -2.82 -13.50
C ARG A 161 5.31 -3.30 -14.75
N SER A 162 5.38 -2.46 -15.78
CA SER A 162 6.12 -2.79 -17.00
C SER A 162 7.63 -2.78 -16.72
N ASN A 163 8.29 -3.91 -16.94
CA ASN A 163 9.74 -4.02 -16.97
C ASN A 163 10.25 -3.67 -18.37
N ARG A 164 11.50 -3.19 -18.47
CA ARG A 164 12.16 -2.79 -19.75
C ARG A 164 12.29 -3.90 -20.82
N SER A 165 11.90 -5.15 -20.51
CA SER A 165 11.81 -6.25 -21.47
C SER A 165 10.37 -6.35 -21.97
N ILE A 166 10.08 -5.70 -23.09
CA ILE A 166 8.76 -5.66 -23.74
C ILE A 166 8.28 -7.08 -24.12
N VAL A 167 9.23 -7.99 -24.41
CA VAL A 167 8.98 -9.32 -24.99
C VAL A 167 8.23 -10.25 -24.02
N ASP A 168 8.67 -10.34 -22.75
CA ASP A 168 8.05 -11.24 -21.76
C ASP A 168 6.67 -10.74 -21.28
N HIS A 169 6.46 -9.42 -21.31
CA HIS A 169 5.16 -8.82 -20.98
C HIS A 169 4.16 -9.04 -22.12
N PHE A 170 4.62 -8.96 -23.37
CA PHE A 170 3.79 -9.21 -24.54
C PHE A 170 3.29 -10.66 -24.62
N GLU A 171 4.15 -11.65 -24.39
CA GLU A 171 3.76 -13.08 -24.47
C GLU A 171 2.72 -13.44 -23.40
N ASN A 172 2.94 -13.05 -22.14
CA ASN A 172 2.00 -13.34 -21.06
C ASN A 172 0.68 -12.59 -21.22
N THR A 173 0.73 -11.34 -21.71
CA THR A 173 -0.50 -10.55 -21.83
C THR A 173 -1.31 -10.96 -23.06
N LYS A 174 -0.66 -11.32 -24.17
CA LYS A 174 -1.33 -11.88 -25.34
C LYS A 174 -2.05 -13.20 -25.00
N LEU A 175 -1.40 -14.10 -24.26
CA LEU A 175 -2.03 -15.35 -23.84
C LEU A 175 -3.23 -15.10 -22.92
N LEU A 176 -3.08 -14.28 -21.87
CA LEU A 176 -4.12 -14.10 -20.85
C LEU A 176 -5.29 -13.19 -21.27
N VAL A 177 -5.01 -12.15 -22.05
CA VAL A 177 -5.99 -11.14 -22.47
C VAL A 177 -6.57 -11.48 -23.84
N ASP A 178 -5.71 -11.79 -24.82
CA ASP A 178 -6.15 -11.92 -26.21
C ASP A 178 -6.58 -13.36 -26.55
N GLU A 179 -5.90 -14.38 -26.02
CA GLU A 179 -6.20 -15.79 -26.33
C GLU A 179 -7.19 -16.43 -25.36
N LEU A 180 -7.06 -16.18 -24.06
CA LEU A 180 -7.90 -16.82 -23.04
C LEU A 180 -9.09 -15.94 -22.57
N GLY A 181 -9.04 -14.62 -22.77
CA GLY A 181 -10.10 -13.69 -22.36
C GLY A 181 -10.38 -13.66 -20.84
N VAL A 182 -9.51 -14.25 -20.02
CA VAL A 182 -9.67 -14.37 -18.55
C VAL A 182 -9.13 -13.15 -17.80
N ALA A 183 -8.43 -12.27 -18.51
CA ALA A 183 -7.75 -11.11 -17.95
C ALA A 183 -8.09 -9.85 -18.73
N ILE A 184 -8.09 -8.71 -18.04
CA ILE A 184 -7.94 -7.41 -18.69
C ILE A 184 -6.59 -6.80 -18.30
N ARG A 185 -5.88 -6.30 -19.31
CA ARG A 185 -4.67 -5.51 -19.10
C ARG A 185 -5.06 -4.24 -18.37
N VAL A 186 -4.62 -4.02 -17.14
CA VAL A 186 -5.01 -2.81 -16.38
C VAL A 186 -3.87 -1.79 -16.29
N CYS A 187 -2.62 -2.19 -16.54
CA CYS A 187 -1.45 -1.32 -16.49
C CYS A 187 -0.39 -1.69 -17.53
N GLU A 188 0.26 -0.67 -18.09
CA GLU A 188 1.52 -0.71 -18.84
C GLU A 188 2.36 0.51 -18.39
N GLY A 189 3.69 0.45 -18.51
CA GLY A 189 4.59 1.48 -18.01
C GLY A 189 5.15 1.29 -16.59
N LEU A 190 6.20 2.05 -16.28
CA LEU A 190 7.03 1.88 -15.07
C LEU A 190 6.40 2.43 -13.78
N GLU A 191 5.29 3.17 -13.84
CA GLU A 191 4.72 3.89 -12.67
C GLU A 191 3.25 3.54 -12.34
N SER A 192 2.63 2.60 -13.03
CA SER A 192 1.17 2.41 -13.01
C SER A 192 0.71 1.34 -12.00
N VAL A 193 -0.15 1.74 -11.05
CA VAL A 193 -0.92 0.86 -10.14
C VAL A 193 -2.30 1.49 -9.92
N PRO A 194 -3.43 0.74 -9.96
CA PRO A 194 -4.78 1.30 -9.80
C PRO A 194 -5.03 1.89 -8.39
N ASP A 195 -5.89 2.91 -8.33
CA ASP A 195 -6.32 3.55 -7.07
C ASP A 195 -7.22 2.61 -6.24
N ALA A 196 -6.66 2.05 -5.17
CA ALA A 196 -7.35 1.13 -4.27
C ALA A 196 -8.54 1.76 -3.52
N THR A 197 -8.51 3.07 -3.27
CA THR A 197 -9.57 3.79 -2.53
C THR A 197 -10.78 4.06 -3.42
N LYS A 198 -10.56 4.39 -4.70
CA LYS A 198 -11.63 4.46 -5.70
C LYS A 198 -12.27 3.09 -5.88
N LEU A 199 -11.47 2.03 -5.96
CA LEU A 199 -11.98 0.66 -6.07
C LEU A 199 -12.87 0.30 -4.87
N ALA A 200 -12.39 0.54 -3.65
CA ALA A 200 -13.12 0.22 -2.42
C ALA A 200 -14.43 1.01 -2.25
N ARG A 201 -14.48 2.29 -2.66
CA ARG A 201 -15.68 3.14 -2.57
C ARG A 201 -16.79 2.76 -3.56
N ILE A 202 -16.43 2.12 -4.67
CA ILE A 202 -17.39 1.62 -5.64
C ILE A 202 -17.98 0.30 -5.14
N LEU A 203 -17.15 -0.57 -4.56
CA LEU A 203 -17.59 -1.84 -3.97
C LEU A 203 -18.53 -1.67 -2.77
N THR A 204 -18.43 -0.56 -2.04
CA THR A 204 -19.32 -0.24 -0.89
C THR A 204 -20.67 0.36 -1.27
N ARG A 205 -20.88 0.73 -2.54
CA ARG A 205 -22.19 1.22 -3.04
C ARG A 205 -23.04 0.12 -3.68
N LEU A 206 -22.52 -1.10 -3.72
CA LEU A 206 -23.12 -2.28 -4.34
C LEU A 206 -23.59 -3.31 -3.29
N THR A 207 -23.54 -2.94 -2.01
CA THR A 207 -24.19 -3.63 -0.87
C THR A 207 -25.33 -2.77 -0.35
#